data_AF-A0A1M6N5F4-F1
#
_entry.id   AF-A0A1M6N5F4-F1
#
_cell.length_a   1.000
_cell.length_b   1.000
_cell.length_c   1.000
_cell.angle_alpha   90.00
_cell.angle_beta   90.00
_cell.angle_gamma   90.00
#
_symmetry.space_group_name_H-M   'P 1'
#
loop_
_entity.id
_entity.type
_entity.pdbx_description
1 polymer ?
#
loop_
_entity_poly.entity_id
_entity_poly.type
_entity_poly.pdbx_seq_one_letter_code
_entity_poly.pdbx_strand_id
1 'polypeptide(L)'
;MQSAMPDLADSCEKDLCLELNLSQEHTRDDLKFLRELRKFLKRYNKATHKIDYLIKKIEEDMGVEKAIQVYDIDEYKIKKNIEKHPYFKNPCNYPIRLVTVMKYLKKKGINIHYTDIDLIVDKLIQEIDGVKKVGDGMYLKKNQ
;
A
#
# COMPACT_ATOMS: atom_id res chain seq x y z
N MET A 1 -5.70 -42.05 -43.70
CA MET A 1 -6.14 -41.09 -42.66
C MET A 1 -5.17 -41.19 -41.49
N GLN A 2 -4.31 -40.20 -41.33
CA GLN A 2 -3.67 -39.80 -40.07
C GLN A 2 -3.04 -38.44 -40.34
N SER A 3 -3.80 -37.40 -40.05
CA SER A 3 -3.33 -36.01 -40.07
C SER A 3 -2.50 -35.78 -38.82
N ALA A 4 -1.19 -35.64 -39.01
CA ALA A 4 -0.28 -35.13 -37.99
C ALA A 4 -0.67 -33.68 -37.71
N MET A 5 -1.08 -33.40 -36.47
CA MET A 5 -1.24 -32.04 -35.96
C MET A 5 0.16 -31.43 -35.86
N PRO A 6 0.42 -30.25 -36.47
CA PRO A 6 1.68 -29.58 -36.27
C PRO A 6 1.73 -29.02 -34.84
N ASP A 7 2.86 -29.24 -34.19
CA ASP A 7 3.23 -28.72 -32.87
C ASP A 7 2.95 -27.21 -32.79
N LEU A 8 1.95 -26.85 -31.99
CA LEU A 8 1.59 -25.47 -31.65
C LEU A 8 2.46 -24.90 -30.51
N ALA A 9 3.58 -25.55 -30.21
CA ALA A 9 4.44 -25.22 -29.07
C ALA A 9 5.56 -24.21 -29.41
N ASP A 10 5.79 -23.89 -30.70
CA ASP A 10 7.05 -23.26 -31.14
C ASP A 10 6.92 -21.83 -31.71
N SER A 11 5.93 -21.04 -31.28
CA SER A 11 5.85 -19.62 -31.74
C SER A 11 5.52 -18.58 -30.68
N CYS A 12 5.63 -18.91 -29.39
CA CYS A 12 5.43 -17.93 -28.31
C CYS A 12 6.73 -17.22 -27.87
N GLU A 13 7.69 -17.04 -28.79
CA GLU A 13 8.71 -15.98 -28.69
C GLU A 13 8.26 -14.78 -29.53
N LYS A 14 7.07 -14.26 -29.24
CA LYS A 14 6.77 -12.87 -29.58
C LYS A 14 6.97 -12.07 -28.31
N ASP A 15 8.06 -11.30 -28.31
CA ASP A 15 8.35 -10.31 -27.30
C ASP A 15 7.07 -9.54 -26.95
N LEU A 16 6.55 -9.81 -25.75
CA LEU A 16 5.55 -8.98 -25.09
C LEU A 16 6.23 -7.63 -24.81
N CYS A 17 6.24 -6.76 -25.82
CA CYS A 17 6.50 -5.34 -25.64
C CYS A 17 5.31 -4.76 -24.88
N LEU A 18 5.37 -4.85 -23.55
CA LEU A 18 4.52 -4.08 -22.66
C LEU A 18 5.00 -2.63 -22.74
N GLU A 19 4.47 -1.87 -23.70
CA GLU A 19 4.56 -0.42 -23.69
C GLU A 19 3.73 0.11 -22.53
N LEU A 20 4.39 0.28 -21.37
CA LEU A 20 3.80 0.89 -20.20
C LEU A 20 3.67 2.40 -20.45
N ASN A 21 2.47 2.86 -20.76
CA ASN A 21 2.13 4.28 -20.74
C ASN A 21 2.02 4.74 -19.27
N LEU A 22 3.15 5.14 -18.71
CA LEU A 22 3.31 5.55 -17.32
C LEU A 22 2.64 6.92 -17.06
N SER A 23 1.33 6.95 -16.90
CA SER A 23 0.67 8.06 -16.18
C SER A 23 0.78 7.81 -14.67
N GLN A 24 1.03 8.86 -13.86
CA GLN A 24 1.29 8.74 -12.42
C GLN A 24 0.18 8.01 -11.63
N GLU A 25 -1.06 8.02 -12.13
CA GLU A 25 -2.20 7.35 -11.50
C GLU A 25 -2.19 5.84 -11.74
N HIS A 26 -1.72 5.39 -12.91
CA HIS A 26 -1.64 3.97 -13.28
C HIS A 26 -0.38 3.26 -12.76
N THR A 27 0.72 4.01 -12.55
CA THR A 27 1.99 3.44 -12.08
C THR A 27 1.87 2.69 -10.74
N ARG A 28 0.90 3.07 -9.90
CA ARG A 28 0.64 2.46 -8.59
C ARG A 28 0.04 1.05 -8.70
N ASP A 29 -0.99 0.91 -9.52
CA ASP A 29 -1.67 -0.36 -9.73
C ASP A 29 -0.78 -1.34 -10.50
N ASP A 30 0.01 -0.82 -11.44
CA ASP A 30 0.99 -1.59 -12.21
C ASP A 30 2.07 -2.21 -11.31
N LEU A 31 2.63 -1.44 -10.37
CA LEU A 31 3.67 -1.94 -9.46
C LEU A 31 3.12 -3.00 -8.50
N LYS A 32 1.90 -2.79 -7.97
CA LYS A 32 1.22 -3.79 -7.14
C LYS A 32 0.96 -5.08 -7.91
N PHE A 33 0.47 -4.98 -9.14
CA PHE A 33 0.27 -6.12 -10.03
C PHE A 33 1.58 -6.87 -10.29
N LEU A 34 2.66 -6.17 -10.63
CA LEU A 34 3.97 -6.77 -10.90
C LEU A 34 4.53 -7.51 -9.67
N ARG A 35 4.35 -6.96 -8.47
CA ARG A 35 4.76 -7.63 -7.22
C ARG A 35 3.97 -8.92 -6.95
N GLU A 36 2.66 -8.90 -7.17
CA GLU A 36 1.82 -10.10 -7.03
C GLU A 36 2.15 -11.14 -8.11
N LEU A 37 2.35 -10.71 -9.36
CA LEU A 37 2.79 -11.58 -10.45
C LEU A 37 4.16 -12.22 -10.15
N ARG A 38 5.11 -11.44 -9.61
CA ARG A 38 6.41 -11.96 -9.15
C ARG A 38 6.23 -13.05 -8.10
N LYS A 39 5.39 -12.82 -7.08
CA LYS A 39 5.09 -13.82 -6.03
C LYS A 39 4.48 -15.08 -6.65
N PHE A 40 3.56 -14.92 -7.58
CA PHE A 40 2.92 -16.03 -8.29
C PHE A 40 3.96 -16.84 -9.07
N LEU A 41 4.81 -16.20 -9.88
CA LEU A 41 5.86 -16.88 -10.65
C LEU A 41 6.85 -17.64 -9.77
N LYS A 42 7.25 -17.07 -8.63
CA LYS A 42 8.11 -17.75 -7.65
C LYS A 42 7.48 -19.02 -7.09
N ARG A 43 6.15 -19.05 -6.84
CA ARG A 43 5.46 -20.26 -6.38
C ARG A 43 5.56 -21.43 -7.36
N TYR A 44 5.69 -21.14 -8.65
CA TYR A 44 5.83 -22.15 -9.71
C TYR A 44 7.27 -22.31 -10.21
N ASN A 45 8.28 -21.83 -9.46
CA ASN A 45 9.70 -21.86 -9.85
C ASN A 45 9.97 -21.28 -11.26
N LYS A 46 9.17 -20.29 -11.67
CA LYS A 46 9.37 -19.59 -12.95
C LYS A 46 10.34 -18.43 -12.80
N ALA A 47 11.07 -18.15 -13.87
CA ALA A 47 12.03 -17.05 -13.91
C ALA A 47 11.32 -15.69 -13.74
N THR A 48 11.87 -14.83 -12.90
CA THR A 48 11.28 -13.51 -12.56
C THR A 48 12.14 -12.34 -13.02
N HIS A 49 13.25 -12.58 -13.72
CA HIS A 49 14.21 -11.55 -14.12
C HIS A 49 13.60 -10.37 -14.89
N LYS A 50 12.66 -10.62 -15.83
CA LYS A 50 11.97 -9.55 -16.57
C LYS A 50 11.05 -8.71 -15.67
N ILE A 51 10.35 -9.36 -14.74
CA ILE A 51 9.48 -8.68 -13.77
C ILE A 51 10.31 -7.87 -12.77
N ASP A 52 11.43 -8.43 -12.32
CA ASP A 52 12.35 -7.76 -11.40
C ASP A 52 12.96 -6.52 -12.07
N TYR A 53 13.30 -6.59 -13.36
CA TYR A 53 13.75 -5.44 -14.14
C TYR A 53 12.67 -4.36 -14.28
N LEU A 54 11.43 -4.73 -14.59
CA LEU A 54 10.31 -3.77 -14.71
C LEU A 54 10.00 -3.08 -13.39
N ILE A 55 9.96 -3.84 -12.28
CA ILE A 55 9.76 -3.28 -10.94
C ILE A 55 10.88 -2.26 -10.65
N LYS A 56 12.13 -2.64 -10.89
CA LYS A 56 13.28 -1.76 -10.65
C LYS A 56 13.22 -0.49 -11.49
N LYS A 57 12.89 -0.59 -12.77
CA LYS A 57 12.75 0.56 -13.67
C LYS A 57 11.65 1.52 -13.19
N ILE A 58 10.50 0.99 -12.80
CA ILE A 58 9.41 1.81 -12.26
C ILE A 58 9.81 2.46 -10.93
N GLU A 59 10.50 1.72 -10.05
CA GLU A 59 11.02 2.25 -8.78
C GLU A 59 12.09 3.35 -9.00
N GLU A 60 12.92 3.21 -10.03
CA GLU A 60 13.91 4.22 -10.47
C GLU A 60 13.26 5.47 -11.04
N ASP A 61 12.29 5.32 -11.95
CA ASP A 61 11.53 6.43 -12.55
C ASP A 61 10.71 7.20 -11.50
N MET A 62 10.33 6.56 -10.39
CA MET A 62 9.61 7.19 -9.29
C MET A 62 10.49 7.92 -8.26
N GLY A 63 11.82 7.92 -8.40
CA GLY A 63 12.71 8.58 -7.44
C GLY A 63 12.86 7.76 -6.15
N VAL A 64 13.91 6.97 -6.10
CA VAL A 64 14.20 5.83 -5.22
C VAL A 64 14.18 6.10 -3.69
N GLU A 65 13.90 7.31 -3.20
CA GLU A 65 13.81 7.58 -1.75
C GLU A 65 12.38 7.75 -1.21
N LYS A 66 11.37 8.04 -2.04
CA LYS A 66 9.96 8.18 -1.58
C LYS A 66 9.09 6.97 -1.88
N ALA A 67 9.47 6.22 -2.90
CA ALA A 67 8.75 5.07 -3.40
C ALA A 67 8.67 3.95 -2.33
N ILE A 68 9.80 3.46 -1.85
CA ILE A 68 9.88 2.16 -1.16
C ILE A 68 9.13 2.11 0.19
N GLN A 69 8.80 3.25 0.82
CA GLN A 69 8.16 3.26 2.14
C GLN A 69 6.64 3.40 2.15
N VAL A 70 6.01 3.95 1.11
CA VAL A 70 4.56 4.19 1.09
C VAL A 70 3.78 2.95 0.62
N TYR A 71 4.41 2.05 -0.15
CA TYR A 71 3.71 0.93 -0.81
C TYR A 71 3.28 -0.22 0.11
N ASP A 72 3.81 -0.31 1.32
CA ASP A 72 3.47 -1.38 2.29
C ASP A 72 2.60 -0.87 3.45
N ILE A 73 2.08 0.36 3.36
CA ILE A 73 1.22 0.93 4.40
C ILE A 73 -0.21 0.40 4.23
N ASP A 74 -0.57 -0.55 5.08
CA ASP A 74 -1.93 -1.07 5.17
C ASP A 74 -2.84 -0.07 5.93
N GLU A 75 -3.37 0.92 5.20
CA GLU A 75 -4.30 1.93 5.73
C GLU A 75 -5.51 1.31 6.42
N TYR A 76 -6.05 0.20 5.88
CA TYR A 76 -7.19 -0.51 6.46
C TYR A 76 -6.83 -1.07 7.85
N LYS A 77 -5.69 -1.73 7.99
CA LYS A 77 -5.19 -2.23 9.28
C LYS A 77 -4.92 -1.09 10.25
N ILE A 78 -4.38 0.04 9.78
CA ILE A 78 -4.15 1.22 10.62
C ILE A 78 -5.47 1.78 11.13
N LYS A 79 -6.42 2.08 10.24
CA LYS A 79 -7.76 2.59 10.58
C LYS A 79 -8.45 1.70 11.61
N LYS A 80 -8.46 0.39 11.38
CA LYS A 80 -9.02 -0.60 12.30
C LYS A 80 -8.36 -0.60 13.69
N ASN A 81 -7.07 -0.28 13.78
CA ASN A 81 -6.40 -0.13 15.07
C ASN A 81 -6.71 1.23 15.72
N ILE A 82 -6.79 2.31 14.94
CA ILE A 82 -7.19 3.64 15.45
C ILE A 82 -8.59 3.54 16.07
N GLU A 83 -9.58 2.99 15.37
CA GLU A 83 -10.95 2.82 15.90
C GLU A 83 -11.02 1.96 17.17
N LYS A 84 -10.04 1.06 17.38
CA LYS A 84 -9.93 0.24 18.59
C LYS A 84 -9.29 0.96 19.77
N HIS A 85 -8.71 2.14 19.57
CA HIS A 85 -8.10 2.91 20.64
C HIS A 85 -9.17 3.27 21.70
N PRO A 86 -8.88 3.15 23.00
CA PRO A 86 -9.85 3.41 24.07
C PRO A 86 -10.56 4.76 23.96
N TYR A 87 -9.81 5.80 23.59
CA TYR A 87 -10.35 7.14 23.33
C TYR A 87 -11.46 7.17 22.27
N PHE A 88 -11.28 6.50 21.12
CA PHE A 88 -12.29 6.54 20.05
C PHE A 88 -13.49 5.64 20.35
N LYS A 89 -13.34 4.64 21.23
CA LYS A 89 -14.45 3.82 21.72
C LYS A 89 -15.30 4.52 22.78
N ASN A 90 -14.63 5.13 23.77
CA ASN A 90 -15.26 5.83 24.87
C ASN A 90 -14.70 7.26 24.92
N PRO A 91 -15.23 8.16 24.06
CA PRO A 91 -14.75 9.54 24.02
C PRO A 91 -14.98 10.23 25.35
N CYS A 92 -13.99 11.03 25.72
CA CYS A 92 -14.05 11.93 26.85
C CYS A 92 -14.05 13.37 26.33
N ASN A 93 -14.47 14.34 27.15
CA ASN A 93 -14.53 15.75 26.79
C ASN A 93 -13.15 16.44 26.65
N TYR A 94 -12.08 15.69 26.41
CA TYR A 94 -10.74 16.22 26.16
C TYR A 94 -10.23 15.74 24.80
N PRO A 95 -9.41 16.54 24.10
CA PRO A 95 -8.81 16.14 22.83
C PRO A 95 -7.67 15.14 23.01
N ILE A 96 -7.56 14.17 22.09
CA ILE A 96 -6.41 13.27 21.97
C ILE A 96 -5.34 13.86 21.04
N ARG A 97 -4.06 13.69 21.41
CA ARG A 97 -2.90 14.02 20.58
C ARG A 97 -2.62 12.94 19.53
N LEU A 98 -2.24 13.34 18.32
CA LEU A 98 -1.74 12.45 17.25
C LEU A 98 -0.61 11.56 17.77
N VAL A 99 0.35 12.13 18.51
CA VAL A 99 1.47 11.40 19.13
C VAL A 99 0.98 10.27 20.04
N THR A 100 -0.15 10.44 20.74
CA THR A 100 -0.72 9.39 21.60
C THR A 100 -1.26 8.25 20.74
N VAL A 101 -1.98 8.56 19.65
CA VAL A 101 -2.47 7.56 18.70
C VAL A 101 -1.30 6.83 18.04
N MET A 102 -0.26 7.55 17.61
CA MET A 102 0.97 6.98 17.04
C MET A 102 1.68 6.03 18.01
N LYS A 103 1.82 6.40 19.29
CA LYS A 103 2.39 5.53 20.34
C LYS A 103 1.57 4.25 20.51
N TYR A 104 0.24 4.35 20.43
CA TYR A 104 -0.63 3.17 20.46
C TYR A 104 -0.44 2.28 19.24
N LEU A 105 -0.39 2.84 18.03
CA LEU A 105 -0.15 2.10 16.79
C LEU A 105 1.19 1.36 16.83
N LYS A 106 2.25 2.00 17.33
CA LYS A 106 3.55 1.34 17.57
C LYS A 106 3.42 0.13 18.50
N LYS A 107 2.67 0.25 19.61
CA LYS A 107 2.40 -0.87 20.53
C LYS A 107 1.59 -2.00 19.88
N LYS A 108 0.85 -1.72 18.82
CA LYS A 108 0.09 -2.72 18.03
C LYS A 108 0.89 -3.33 16.88
N GLY A 109 2.20 -3.04 16.79
CA GLY A 109 3.08 -3.58 15.76
C GLY A 109 2.89 -2.93 14.39
N ILE A 110 2.32 -1.71 14.34
CA ILE A 110 2.36 -0.88 13.14
C ILE A 110 3.74 -0.22 13.10
N ASN A 111 4.42 -0.37 11.95
CA ASN A 111 5.67 0.34 11.71
C ASN A 111 5.36 1.84 11.52
N ILE A 112 5.89 2.66 12.41
CA ILE A 112 5.71 4.12 12.41
C ILE A 112 6.92 4.87 11.85
N HIS A 113 7.90 4.15 11.30
CA HIS A 113 9.10 4.74 10.70
C HIS A 113 8.93 5.07 9.22
N TYR A 114 7.75 4.82 8.65
CA TYR A 114 7.45 5.23 7.29
C TYR A 114 7.39 6.75 7.20
N THR A 115 7.92 7.28 6.11
CA THR A 115 7.79 8.69 5.75
C THR A 115 6.30 9.05 5.62
N ASP A 116 5.92 10.21 6.14
CA ASP A 116 4.54 10.76 6.11
C ASP A 116 3.46 9.90 6.79
N ILE A 117 3.84 8.94 7.63
CA ILE A 117 2.87 8.10 8.37
C ILE A 117 1.98 8.92 9.31
N ASP A 118 2.50 10.04 9.82
CA ASP A 118 1.78 11.00 10.64
C ASP A 118 0.66 11.68 9.84
N LEU A 119 0.92 12.07 8.58
CA LEU A 119 -0.08 12.61 7.67
C LEU A 119 -1.17 11.57 7.33
N ILE A 120 -0.77 10.31 7.11
CA ILE A 120 -1.71 9.22 6.85
C ILE A 120 -2.60 8.98 8.07
N VAL A 121 -2.01 8.88 9.26
CA VAL A 121 -2.78 8.68 10.50
C VAL A 121 -3.67 9.89 10.79
N ASP A 122 -3.21 11.10 10.52
CA ASP A 122 -4.01 12.34 10.66
C ASP A 122 -5.26 12.29 9.77
N LYS A 123 -5.10 11.95 8.49
CA LYS A 123 -6.21 11.73 7.56
C LYS A 123 -7.17 10.65 8.06
N LEU A 124 -6.66 9.48 8.46
CA LEU A 124 -7.50 8.36 8.90
C LEU A 124 -8.28 8.65 10.19
N ILE A 125 -7.72 9.43 11.12
CA ILE A 125 -8.45 9.86 12.33
C ILE A 125 -9.62 10.76 11.96
N GLN A 126 -9.44 11.68 11.01
CA GLN A 126 -10.48 12.62 10.58
C GLN A 126 -11.64 11.94 9.84
N GLU A 127 -11.41 10.77 9.24
CA GLU A 127 -12.46 9.96 8.61
C GLU A 127 -13.37 9.23 9.61
N ILE A 128 -13.03 9.20 10.90
CA ILE A 128 -13.83 8.53 11.92
C ILE A 128 -15.05 9.39 12.25
N ASP A 129 -16.23 8.77 12.22
CA ASP A 129 -17.48 9.46 12.55
C ASP A 129 -17.45 10.12 13.94
N GLY A 130 -17.94 11.35 14.00
CA GLY A 130 -17.95 12.18 15.21
C GLY A 130 -16.61 12.78 15.63
N VAL A 131 -15.50 12.51 14.91
CA VAL A 131 -14.19 13.12 15.18
C VAL A 131 -14.05 14.47 14.48
N LYS A 132 -13.51 15.47 15.19
CA LYS A 132 -13.10 16.77 14.62
C LYS A 132 -11.69 17.12 15.04
N LYS A 133 -10.91 17.67 14.11
CA LYS A 133 -9.60 18.27 14.41
C LYS A 133 -9.83 19.62 15.10
N VAL A 134 -9.27 19.80 16.29
CA VAL A 134 -9.46 21.00 17.14
C VAL A 134 -8.18 21.82 17.32
N GLY A 135 -7.07 21.33 16.78
CA GLY A 135 -5.77 21.99 16.80
C GLY A 135 -4.74 21.13 16.08
N ASP A 136 -3.50 21.63 16.01
CA ASP A 136 -2.43 20.89 15.37
C ASP A 136 -2.17 19.55 16.11
N GLY A 137 -2.31 18.45 15.37
CA GLY A 137 -2.26 17.10 15.91
C GLY A 137 -3.26 16.81 17.05
N MET A 138 -4.39 17.52 17.15
CA MET A 138 -5.36 17.39 18.25
C MET A 138 -6.76 17.07 17.73
N TYR A 139 -7.38 16.02 18.27
CA TYR A 139 -8.67 15.52 17.81
C TYR A 139 -9.64 15.36 18.96
N LEU A 140 -10.89 15.78 18.75
CA LEU A 140 -11.98 15.61 19.69
C LEU A 140 -13.06 14.75 19.07
N LYS A 141 -13.43 13.65 19.72
CA LYS A 141 -14.61 12.88 19.34
C LYS A 141 -15.79 13.29 20.22
N LYS A 142 -16.89 13.75 19.61
CA LYS A 142 -18.13 14.01 20.34
C LYS A 142 -18.82 12.70 20.65
N ASN A 143 -19.33 12.54 21.87
CA ASN A 143 -20.30 11.50 22.17
C ASN A 143 -21.59 11.86 21.41
N GLN A 144 -22.08 10.93 20.58
CA GLN A 144 -23.44 10.97 20.07
C GLN A 144 -24.41 10.68 21.21
#